data_AF-A0A821C2R7-F1
#
_entry.id   AF-A0A821C2R7-F1
#
_cell.length_a   1.000
_cell.length_b   1.000
_cell.length_c   1.000
_cell.angle_alpha   90.00
_cell.angle_beta   90.00
_cell.angle_gamma   90.00
#
_symmetry.space_group_name_H-M   'P 1'
#
loop_
_entity.id
_entity.type
_entity.pdbx_description
1 polymer ?
#
loop_
_entity_poly.entity_id
_entity_poly.type
_entity_poly.pdbx_seq_one_letter_code
_entity_poly.pdbx_strand_id
1 'polypeptide(L)'
;KNYSKLSPTVDMRDKFQTQSLDFEIYASMFIDKCYEYNEKRACELLLRQIPLFGNVTCMQLAISSASSKLLETACFDQTLNQVWFDKLSLSNHQLK
;
A
#
# COMPACT_ATOMS: atom_id res chain seq x y z
N LYS A 1 -4.69 0.84 13.85
CA LYS A 1 -4.36 2.28 14.08
C LYS A 1 -5.55 3.09 14.63
N ASN A 2 -6.69 3.23 13.94
CA ASN A 2 -7.82 4.04 14.45
C ASN A 2 -8.39 3.53 15.78
N TYR A 3 -8.56 2.22 15.93
CA TYR A 3 -9.02 1.62 17.20
C TYR A 3 -8.08 1.91 18.37
N SER A 4 -6.76 1.89 18.16
CA SER A 4 -5.78 2.27 19.18
C SER A 4 -6.01 3.71 19.69
N LYS A 5 -6.30 4.66 18.78
CA LYS A 5 -6.59 6.06 19.14
C LYS A 5 -7.89 6.22 19.95
N LEU A 6 -8.87 5.34 19.71
CA LEU A 6 -10.17 5.35 20.37
C LEU A 6 -10.18 4.51 21.67
N SER A 7 -9.11 3.77 21.96
CA SER A 7 -9.07 2.88 23.12
C SER A 7 -9.15 3.63 24.44
N PRO A 8 -10.04 3.19 25.37
CA PRO A 8 -10.21 3.82 26.68
C PRO A 8 -9.07 3.50 27.65
N THR A 9 -8.35 2.39 27.44
CA THR A 9 -7.25 1.95 28.30
C THR A 9 -5.92 1.94 27.54
N VAL A 10 -4.82 2.14 28.26
CA VAL A 10 -3.46 2.12 27.71
C VAL A 10 -3.10 0.72 27.21
N ASP A 11 -3.43 -0.34 27.98
CA ASP A 11 -3.17 -1.72 27.59
C ASP A 11 -3.81 -2.10 26.22
N MET A 12 -5.07 -1.72 26.01
CA MET A 12 -5.74 -1.96 24.71
C MET A 12 -5.16 -1.11 23.58
N ARG A 13 -4.74 0.14 23.88
CA ARG A 13 -4.09 1.02 22.90
C ARG A 13 -2.80 0.40 22.40
N ASP A 14 -1.96 -0.06 23.31
CA ASP A 14 -0.66 -0.67 23.03
C ASP A 14 -0.86 -1.97 22.24
N LYS A 15 -1.79 -2.81 22.66
CA LYS A 15 -2.13 -4.05 21.95
C LYS A 15 -2.54 -3.79 20.50
N PHE A 16 -3.45 -2.84 20.25
CA PHE A 16 -3.86 -2.51 18.87
C PHE A 16 -2.75 -1.85 18.06
N GLN A 17 -1.83 -1.14 18.70
CA GLN A 17 -0.70 -0.53 18.02
C GLN A 17 0.29 -1.61 17.56
N THR A 18 0.68 -2.51 18.46
CA THR A 18 1.54 -3.66 18.15
C THR A 18 0.93 -4.53 17.04
N GLN A 19 -0.32 -4.95 17.20
CA GLN A 19 -0.99 -5.76 16.17
C GLN A 19 -1.05 -5.04 14.82
N SER A 20 -1.30 -3.73 14.81
CA SER A 20 -1.31 -2.99 13.54
C SER A 20 0.05 -2.93 12.87
N LEU A 21 1.14 -2.89 13.65
CA LEU A 21 2.50 -2.94 13.13
C LEU A 21 2.82 -4.34 12.58
N ASP A 22 2.44 -5.39 13.29
CA ASP A 22 2.66 -6.78 12.86
C ASP A 22 1.97 -7.07 11.51
N PHE A 23 0.72 -6.61 11.34
CA PHE A 23 0.02 -6.74 10.06
C PHE A 23 0.68 -5.93 8.95
N GLU A 24 1.22 -4.75 9.27
CA GLU A 24 1.91 -3.92 8.28
C GLU A 24 3.23 -4.56 7.82
N ILE A 25 4.00 -5.13 8.76
CA ILE A 25 5.22 -5.89 8.46
C ILE A 25 4.87 -7.10 7.58
N TYR A 26 3.83 -7.85 7.94
CA TYR A 26 3.41 -9.01 7.16
C TYR A 26 3.01 -8.62 5.73
N ALA A 27 2.27 -7.53 5.56
CA ALA A 27 1.87 -7.04 4.26
C ALA A 27 3.08 -6.59 3.41
N SER A 28 4.07 -5.93 4.02
CA SER A 28 5.35 -5.59 3.37
C SER A 28 6.08 -6.85 2.89
N MET A 29 6.29 -7.81 3.78
CA MET A 29 6.98 -9.06 3.43
C MET A 29 6.26 -9.83 2.32
N PHE A 30 4.92 -9.83 2.34
CA PHE A 30 4.12 -10.47 1.31
C PHE A 30 4.31 -9.81 -0.06
N ILE A 31 4.26 -8.48 -0.13
CA ILE A 31 4.43 -7.78 -1.40
C ILE A 31 5.86 -7.91 -1.92
N ASP A 32 6.86 -7.89 -1.04
CA ASP A 32 8.27 -8.11 -1.41
C ASP A 32 8.46 -9.49 -2.02
N LYS A 33 7.89 -10.55 -1.43
CA LYS A 33 7.93 -11.89 -2.03
C LYS A 33 7.20 -12.01 -3.35
N CYS A 34 6.07 -11.33 -3.50
CA CYS A 34 5.38 -11.28 -4.79
C CYS A 34 6.21 -10.56 -5.85
N TYR A 35 6.89 -9.49 -5.45
CA TYR A 35 7.74 -8.67 -6.33
C TYR A 35 9.01 -9.42 -6.74
N GLU A 36 9.67 -10.11 -5.81
CA GLU A 36 10.79 -11.02 -6.09
C GLU A 36 10.42 -12.09 -7.13
N TYR A 37 9.19 -12.61 -7.07
CA TYR A 37 8.71 -13.63 -8.01
C TYR A 37 8.33 -13.06 -9.37
N ASN A 38 7.58 -11.95 -9.39
CA ASN A 38 7.18 -11.27 -10.62
C ASN A 38 6.84 -9.80 -10.34
N GLU A 39 7.80 -8.92 -10.61
CA GLU A 39 7.69 -7.49 -10.36
C GLU A 39 6.43 -6.87 -10.99
N LYS A 40 6.16 -7.17 -12.26
CA LYS A 40 5.02 -6.59 -12.99
C LYS A 40 3.69 -6.98 -12.36
N ARG A 41 3.49 -8.25 -12.05
CA ARG A 41 2.25 -8.73 -11.41
C ARG A 41 2.12 -8.22 -9.98
N ALA A 42 3.22 -8.03 -9.26
CA ALA A 42 3.18 -7.42 -7.93
C ALA A 42 2.71 -5.96 -7.98
N CYS A 43 3.18 -5.18 -8.96
CA CYS A 43 2.67 -3.82 -9.19
C CYS A 43 1.17 -3.83 -9.53
N GLU A 44 0.72 -4.77 -10.37
CA GLU A 44 -0.71 -4.95 -10.68
C GLU A 44 -1.54 -5.31 -9.42
N LEU A 45 -0.98 -6.09 -8.49
CA LEU A 45 -1.61 -6.38 -7.20
C LEU A 45 -1.79 -5.14 -6.33
N LEU A 46 -0.84 -4.19 -6.34
CA LEU A 46 -0.98 -2.92 -5.62
C LEU A 46 -2.07 -2.01 -6.21
N LEU A 47 -2.25 -2.05 -7.52
CA LEU A 47 -3.25 -1.25 -8.25
C LEU A 47 -4.63 -1.92 -8.33
N ARG A 48 -4.72 -3.20 -7.99
CA ARG A 48 -5.98 -3.94 -8.01
C ARG A 48 -6.99 -3.31 -7.05
N GLN A 49 -8.19 -3.04 -7.55
CA GLN A 49 -9.33 -2.64 -6.72
C GLN A 49 -9.86 -3.83 -5.93
N ILE A 50 -10.16 -3.61 -4.65
CA ILE A 50 -10.74 -4.62 -3.76
C ILE A 50 -12.19 -4.26 -3.44
N PRO A 51 -13.19 -4.94 -4.04
CA PRO A 51 -14.60 -4.62 -3.83
C PRO A 51 -15.05 -4.70 -2.38
N LEU A 52 -14.49 -5.64 -1.61
CA LEU A 52 -14.80 -5.83 -0.19
C LEU A 52 -14.47 -4.59 0.66
N PHE A 53 -13.54 -3.76 0.22
CA PHE A 53 -13.14 -2.53 0.91
C PHE A 53 -13.64 -1.26 0.22
N GLY A 54 -14.70 -1.35 -0.60
CA GLY A 54 -15.30 -0.20 -1.27
C GLY A 54 -14.60 0.19 -2.57
N ASN A 55 -14.11 -0.79 -3.33
CA ASN A 55 -13.42 -0.61 -4.62
C ASN A 55 -12.13 0.26 -4.55
N VAL A 56 -11.50 0.33 -3.38
CA VAL A 56 -10.20 0.99 -3.21
C VAL A 56 -9.05 0.07 -3.62
N THR A 57 -7.93 0.65 -4.03
CA THR A 57 -6.70 -0.11 -4.30
C THR A 57 -5.90 -0.35 -3.03
N CYS A 58 -5.05 -1.39 -3.02
CA CYS A 58 -4.09 -1.63 -1.93
C CYS A 58 -3.22 -0.39 -1.69
N MET A 59 -2.81 0.27 -2.76
CA MET A 59 -2.01 1.50 -2.72
C MET A 59 -2.74 2.64 -1.98
N GLN A 60 -4.01 2.88 -2.30
CA GLN A 60 -4.83 3.89 -1.62
C GLN A 60 -5.01 3.58 -0.14
N LEU A 61 -5.19 2.30 0.20
CA LEU A 61 -5.35 1.84 1.58
C LEU A 61 -4.08 2.12 2.40
N ALA A 62 -2.91 1.77 1.86
CA ALA A 62 -1.61 1.95 2.51
C ALA A 62 -1.28 3.44 2.78
N ILE A 63 -1.60 4.32 1.83
CA ILE A 63 -1.46 5.77 2.00
C ILE A 63 -2.41 6.26 3.09
N SER A 64 -3.69 5.86 3.03
CA SER A 64 -4.72 6.30 3.98
C SER A 64 -4.46 5.81 5.42
N SER A 65 -3.79 4.67 5.57
CA SER A 65 -3.38 4.12 6.87
C SER A 65 -2.02 4.61 7.35
N ALA A 66 -1.34 5.48 6.60
CA ALA A 66 0.03 5.92 6.85
C ALA A 66 0.95 4.73 7.16
N SER A 67 0.90 3.71 6.30
CA SER A 67 1.64 2.45 6.48
C SER A 67 3.05 2.54 5.91
N SER A 68 3.96 3.17 6.66
CA SER A 68 5.33 3.44 6.25
C SER A 68 6.08 2.21 5.77
N LYS A 69 5.90 1.04 6.41
CA LYS A 69 6.62 -0.18 6.00
C LYS A 69 6.23 -0.66 4.61
N LEU A 70 4.97 -0.52 4.24
CA LEU A 70 4.51 -0.89 2.90
C LEU A 70 4.90 0.17 1.86
N LEU A 71 4.89 1.45 2.25
CA LEU A 71 5.34 2.57 1.41
C LEU A 71 6.84 2.52 1.11
N GLU A 72 7.65 1.96 2.01
CA GLU A 72 9.11 1.79 1.87
C GLU A 72 9.51 0.64 0.91
N THR A 73 8.55 -0.12 0.36
CA THR A 73 8.85 -1.26 -0.52
C THR A 73 9.19 -0.84 -1.96
N ALA A 74 10.14 -1.54 -2.59
CA ALA A 74 10.53 -1.28 -3.98
C ALA A 74 9.37 -1.43 -4.97
N CYS A 75 8.44 -2.35 -4.69
CA CYS A 75 7.23 -2.54 -5.48
C CYS A 75 6.35 -1.28 -5.48
N PHE A 76 6.26 -0.58 -4.34
CA PHE A 76 5.48 0.65 -4.21
C PHE A 76 6.10 1.79 -5.04
N ASP A 77 7.42 1.97 -4.95
CA ASP A 77 8.17 2.96 -5.73
C ASP A 77 8.04 2.73 -7.23
N GLN A 78 8.20 1.47 -7.68
CA GLN A 78 8.03 1.12 -9.09
C GLN A 78 6.60 1.36 -9.56
N THR A 79 5.59 1.03 -8.75
CA THR A 79 4.19 1.28 -9.08
C THR A 79 3.92 2.78 -9.22
N LEU A 80 4.46 3.60 -8.32
CA LEU A 80 4.36 5.06 -8.38
C LEU A 80 4.99 5.61 -9.66
N ASN A 81 6.19 5.13 -9.99
CA ASN A 81 6.88 5.48 -11.23
C ASN A 81 6.05 5.09 -12.45
N GLN A 82 5.52 3.87 -12.51
CA GLN A 82 4.67 3.42 -13.62
C GLN A 82 3.45 4.31 -13.80
N VAL A 83 2.70 4.58 -12.72
CA VAL A 83 1.51 5.46 -12.77
C VAL A 83 1.88 6.89 -13.19
N TRP A 84 3.01 7.40 -12.73
CA TRP A 84 3.47 8.74 -13.07
C TRP A 84 3.91 8.84 -14.53
N PHE A 85 4.76 7.93 -15.01
CA PHE A 85 5.26 7.92 -16.38
C PHE A 85 4.16 7.62 -17.40
N ASP A 86 3.20 6.76 -17.06
CA ASP A 86 2.04 6.50 -17.93
C ASP A 86 1.26 7.80 -18.16
N LYS A 87 1.01 8.57 -17.09
CA LYS A 87 0.38 9.91 -17.18
C LYS A 87 1.22 10.92 -17.96
N LEU A 88 2.54 10.94 -17.79
CA LEU A 88 3.45 11.81 -18.56
C LEU A 88 3.49 11.45 -20.06
N SER A 89 3.41 10.15 -20.38
CA SER A 89 3.42 9.68 -21.76
C SER A 89 2.14 10.08 -22.51
N LEU A 90 0.99 10.02 -21.82
CA LEU A 90 -0.30 10.46 -22.35
C LEU A 90 -0.33 11.96 -22.61
N SER A 91 0.24 12.79 -21.72
CA SER A 91 0.31 14.24 -21.92
C SER A 91 1.31 14.65 -23.00
N ASN A 92 2.44 13.94 -23.15
CA ASN A 92 3.39 14.20 -24.23
C ASN A 92 2.84 13.84 -25.62
N HIS A 93 1.93 12.87 -25.72
CA HIS A 93 1.29 12.51 -26.99
C HIS A 93 0.25 13.54 -27.45
N GLN A 94 -0.25 14.40 -26.55
CA GLN A 94 -1.18 15.48 -26.88
C GLN A 94 -0.48 16.77 -27.38
N LEU A 95 0.86 16.80 -27.37
CA LEU A 95 1.67 17.94 -27.83
C LEU A 95 2.28 17.74 -29.22
N LYS A 96 1.75 16.79 -30.01
CA LYS A 96 2.07 16.61 -31.43
C LYS A 96 0.84 16.83 -32.28
#